data_AF-A0A2I0NPT8-F1
#
_entry.id   AF-A0A2I0NPT8-F1
#
_cell.length_a   1.000
_cell.length_b   1.000
_cell.length_c   1.000
_cell.angle_alpha   90.00
_cell.angle_beta   90.00
_cell.angle_gamma   90.00
#
_symmetry.space_group_name_H-M   'P 1'
#
loop_
_entity.id
_entity.type
_entity.pdbx_description
1 polymer ?
#
loop_
_entity_poly.entity_id
_entity_poly.type
_entity_poly.pdbx_seq_one_letter_code
_entity_poly.pdbx_strand_id
1 'polypeptide(L)'
;MGLEEVNLVAQEIMMTLDNLLLAEKQARLQVFALEEQQYPLAATFEMVRDMEADSAIEEALIRFGFEHHTIDSDAELWISDEYGLMVFLSFTAPDGRYYTYRIVAFDVLGEEEEEIA
;
A
#
# COMPACT_ATOMS: atom_id res chain seq x y z
N MET A 1 -5.57 12.80 -17.95
CA MET A 1 -6.85 12.14 -17.59
C MET A 1 -7.87 13.16 -17.11
N GLY A 2 -9.16 12.83 -17.10
CA GLY A 2 -10.18 13.66 -16.46
C GLY A 2 -10.17 13.48 -14.93
N LEU A 3 -10.49 14.53 -14.18
CA LEU A 3 -10.55 14.52 -12.71
C LEU A 3 -11.47 13.43 -12.13
N GLU A 4 -12.54 13.06 -12.85
CA GLU A 4 -13.45 11.99 -12.45
C GLU A 4 -12.81 10.60 -12.52
N GLU A 5 -11.98 10.36 -13.53
CA GLU A 5 -11.27 9.08 -13.73
C GLU A 5 -10.20 8.88 -12.66
N VAL A 6 -9.40 9.93 -12.39
CA VAL A 6 -8.39 9.91 -11.32
C VAL A 6 -9.04 9.68 -9.94
N ASN A 7 -10.22 10.27 -9.70
CA ASN A 7 -10.93 10.09 -8.44
C ASN A 7 -11.50 8.66 -8.29
N LEU A 8 -11.95 8.02 -9.37
CA LEU A 8 -12.38 6.62 -9.35
C LEU A 8 -11.21 5.69 -9.01
N VAL A 9 -10.07 5.87 -9.68
CA VAL A 9 -8.86 5.07 -9.42
C VAL A 9 -8.38 5.28 -7.99
N ALA A 10 -8.36 6.53 -7.50
CA ALA A 10 -8.03 6.82 -6.11
C ALA A 10 -8.97 6.09 -5.13
N GLN A 11 -10.28 6.06 -5.39
CA GLN A 11 -11.24 5.33 -4.56
C GLN A 11 -11.02 3.81 -4.60
N GLU A 12 -10.70 3.24 -5.76
CA GLU A 12 -10.39 1.81 -5.88
C GLU A 12 -9.11 1.43 -5.09
N ILE A 13 -8.10 2.30 -5.14
CA ILE A 13 -6.87 2.13 -4.35
C ILE A 13 -7.19 2.21 -2.85
N MET A 14 -7.95 3.23 -2.41
CA MET A 14 -8.39 3.34 -1.01
C MET A 14 -9.12 2.08 -0.54
N MET A 15 -10.06 1.59 -1.34
CA MET A 15 -10.83 0.39 -1.01
C MET A 15 -9.92 -0.85 -0.93
N THR A 16 -8.93 -0.95 -1.80
CA THR A 16 -7.97 -2.06 -1.80
C THR A 16 -7.11 -2.03 -0.54
N LEU A 17 -6.51 -0.88 -0.22
CA LEU A 17 -5.69 -0.69 1.00
C LEU A 17 -6.50 -0.90 2.28
N ASP A 18 -7.74 -0.40 2.35
CA ASP A 18 -8.62 -0.61 3.50
C ASP A 18 -8.96 -2.10 3.71
N ASN A 19 -9.21 -2.84 2.62
CA ASN A 19 -9.47 -4.27 2.68
C ASN A 19 -8.24 -5.05 3.14
N LEU A 20 -7.04 -4.69 2.67
CA LEU A 20 -5.78 -5.29 3.11
C LEU A 20 -5.54 -5.03 4.60
N LEU A 21 -5.72 -3.78 5.06
CA LEU A 21 -5.60 -3.42 6.47
C LEU A 21 -6.63 -4.17 7.34
N LEU A 22 -7.85 -4.36 6.85
CA LEU A 22 -8.87 -5.15 7.55
C LEU A 22 -8.47 -6.63 7.64
N ALA A 23 -8.00 -7.21 6.54
CA ALA A 23 -7.53 -8.60 6.50
C ALA A 23 -6.36 -8.81 7.47
N GLU A 24 -5.43 -7.86 7.56
CA GLU A 24 -4.32 -7.89 8.50
C GLU A 24 -4.81 -7.86 9.96
N LYS A 25 -5.73 -6.94 10.29
CA LYS A 25 -6.35 -6.89 11.62
C LYS A 25 -7.03 -8.20 12.00
N GLN A 26 -7.74 -8.82 11.05
CA GLN A 26 -8.39 -10.11 11.27
C GLN A 26 -7.37 -11.24 11.46
N ALA A 27 -6.31 -11.28 10.66
CA ALA A 27 -5.25 -12.27 10.79
C ALA A 27 -4.57 -12.19 12.17
N ARG A 28 -4.32 -10.99 12.69
CA ARG A 28 -3.75 -10.80 14.02
C ARG A 28 -4.66 -11.29 15.13
N LEU A 29 -5.97 -11.04 15.03
CA LEU A 29 -6.93 -11.60 15.99
C LEU A 29 -6.90 -13.14 15.98
N GLN A 30 -6.67 -13.75 14.83
CA GLN A 30 -6.49 -15.21 14.73
C GLN A 30 -5.18 -15.67 15.36
N VAL A 31 -4.05 -14.98 15.10
CA VAL A 31 -2.75 -15.27 15.76
C VAL A 31 -2.91 -15.17 17.28
N PHE A 32 -3.48 -14.08 17.78
CA PHE A 32 -3.69 -13.86 19.21
C PHE A 32 -4.53 -14.98 19.83
N ALA A 33 -5.61 -15.39 19.17
CA ALA A 33 -6.44 -16.50 19.64
C ALA A 33 -5.67 -17.85 19.65
N LEU A 34 -4.77 -18.08 18.68
CA LEU A 34 -3.90 -19.25 18.65
C LEU A 34 -2.85 -19.21 19.77
N GLU A 35 -2.29 -18.05 20.07
CA GLU A 35 -1.35 -17.84 21.17
C GLU A 35 -2.02 -18.06 22.54
N GLU A 36 -3.23 -17.54 22.75
CA GLU A 36 -4.01 -17.77 23.98
C GLU A 36 -4.27 -19.26 24.21
N GLN A 37 -4.48 -20.03 23.13
CA GLN A 37 -4.64 -21.49 23.18
C GLN A 37 -3.31 -22.25 23.27
N GLN A 38 -2.17 -21.54 23.34
CA GLN A 38 -0.81 -22.09 23.33
C GLN A 38 -0.59 -23.03 22.13
N TYR A 39 -1.14 -22.65 20.98
CA TYR A 39 -1.05 -23.46 19.78
C TYR A 39 0.41 -23.53 19.29
N PRO A 40 0.98 -24.72 19.08
CA PRO A 40 2.41 -24.87 18.77
C PRO A 40 2.89 -24.17 17.49
N LEU A 41 1.96 -23.87 16.58
CA LEU A 41 2.26 -23.25 15.28
C LEU A 41 1.86 -21.77 15.20
N ALA A 42 1.48 -21.13 16.32
CA ALA A 42 1.10 -19.72 16.32
C ALA A 42 2.20 -18.83 15.70
N ALA A 43 3.46 -19.06 16.08
CA ALA A 43 4.61 -18.34 15.52
C ALA A 43 4.83 -18.60 14.02
N THR A 44 4.59 -19.83 13.54
CA THR A 44 4.68 -20.15 12.11
C THR A 44 3.56 -19.46 11.32
N PHE A 45 2.37 -19.39 11.91
CA PHE A 45 1.23 -18.71 11.30
C PHE A 45 1.47 -17.19 11.22
N GLU A 46 2.02 -16.58 12.27
CA GLU A 46 2.44 -15.17 12.25
C GLU A 46 3.44 -14.90 11.12
N MET A 47 4.53 -15.68 11.02
CA MET A 47 5.55 -15.47 9.99
C MET A 47 5.02 -15.58 8.56
N VAL A 48 4.14 -16.55 8.26
CA VAL A 48 3.54 -16.69 6.92
C VAL A 48 2.61 -15.53 6.62
N ARG A 49 1.87 -15.03 7.63
CA ARG A 49 0.94 -13.92 7.46
C ARG A 49 1.65 -12.60 7.21
N ASP A 50 2.75 -12.35 7.92
CA ASP A 50 3.59 -11.17 7.69
C ASP A 50 4.09 -11.13 6.23
N MET A 51 4.65 -12.25 5.74
CA MET A 51 5.10 -12.33 4.34
C MET A 51 3.99 -12.14 3.31
N GLU A 52 2.78 -12.65 3.57
CA GLU A 52 1.63 -12.47 2.68
C GLU A 52 1.12 -11.02 2.66
N ALA A 53 1.17 -10.33 3.80
CA ALA A 53 0.70 -8.95 3.92
C ALA A 53 1.59 -7.98 3.14
N ASP A 54 2.91 -8.09 3.30
CA ASP A 54 3.89 -7.24 2.58
C ASP A 54 3.76 -7.43 1.07
N SER A 55 3.70 -8.69 0.62
CA SER A 55 3.54 -9.01 -0.80
C SER A 55 2.22 -8.49 -1.39
N ALA A 56 1.14 -8.49 -0.61
CA ALA A 56 -0.18 -8.10 -1.12
C ALA A 56 -0.29 -6.60 -1.40
N ILE A 57 0.39 -5.75 -0.62
CA ILE A 57 0.42 -4.29 -0.84
C ILE A 57 1.20 -3.98 -2.12
N GLU A 58 2.39 -4.57 -2.26
CA GLU A 58 3.25 -4.41 -3.44
C GLU A 58 2.53 -4.89 -4.71
N GLU A 59 1.95 -6.09 -4.70
CA GLU A 59 1.19 -6.62 -5.85
C GLU A 59 0.00 -5.75 -6.22
N ALA A 60 -0.71 -5.21 -5.23
CA ALA A 60 -1.85 -4.32 -5.46
C ALA A 60 -1.42 -3.02 -6.14
N LEU A 61 -0.38 -2.35 -5.63
CA LEU A 61 0.08 -1.06 -6.16
C LEU A 61 0.74 -1.21 -7.55
N ILE A 62 1.52 -2.28 -7.76
CA ILE A 62 2.08 -2.60 -9.09
C ILE A 62 0.96 -2.81 -10.12
N ARG A 63 -0.14 -3.47 -9.73
CA ARG A 63 -1.29 -3.67 -10.63
C ARG A 63 -1.94 -2.36 -11.08
N PHE A 64 -1.87 -1.32 -10.26
CA PHE A 64 -2.32 0.03 -10.60
C PHE A 64 -1.24 0.88 -11.28
N GLY A 65 -0.11 0.29 -11.69
CA GLY A 65 0.96 1.01 -12.39
C GLY A 65 1.72 1.98 -11.51
N PHE A 66 1.82 1.70 -10.20
CA PHE A 66 2.68 2.47 -9.30
C PHE A 66 4.10 1.93 -9.30
N GLU A 67 5.05 2.83 -9.31
CA GLU A 67 6.47 2.56 -9.11
C GLU A 67 6.83 2.75 -7.63
N HIS A 68 7.60 1.81 -7.09
CA HIS A 68 8.03 1.82 -5.69
C HIS A 68 9.28 2.68 -5.50
N HIS A 69 9.23 3.56 -4.50
CA HIS A 69 10.34 4.37 -4.04
C HIS A 69 10.47 4.27 -2.52
N THR A 70 11.61 3.74 -2.06
CA THR A 70 11.93 3.69 -0.63
C THR A 70 12.34 5.08 -0.14
N ILE A 71 11.61 5.66 0.83
CA ILE A 71 11.98 6.94 1.45
C ILE A 71 12.78 6.70 2.73
N ASP A 72 12.27 5.85 3.62
CA ASP A 72 12.87 5.51 4.91
C ASP A 72 12.59 4.04 5.25
N SER A 73 13.16 3.55 6.34
CA SER A 73 12.96 2.20 6.87
C SER A 73 11.53 1.90 7.34
N ASP A 74 10.74 2.93 7.62
CA ASP A 74 9.35 2.87 8.09
C ASP A 74 8.39 3.64 7.18
N ALA A 75 8.83 4.05 5.98
CA ALA A 75 8.03 4.82 5.05
C ALA A 75 8.33 4.49 3.58
N GLU A 76 7.27 4.22 2.84
CA GLU A 76 7.32 3.96 1.40
C GLU A 76 6.53 5.00 0.61
N LEU A 77 7.02 5.25 -0.60
CA LEU A 77 6.37 6.11 -1.58
C LEU A 77 6.12 5.35 -2.86
N TRP A 78 4.91 5.49 -3.36
CA TRP A 78 4.49 4.87 -4.59
C TRP A 78 3.98 5.97 -5.51
N ILE A 79 4.49 6.04 -6.74
CA ILE A 79 4.13 7.08 -7.71
C ILE A 79 3.60 6.43 -8.98
N SER A 80 2.46 6.91 -9.47
CA SER A 80 1.95 6.55 -10.79
C SER A 80 1.82 7.81 -11.65
N ASP A 81 2.71 7.95 -12.63
CA ASP A 81 2.65 9.01 -13.63
C ASP A 81 1.45 8.84 -14.58
N GLU A 82 0.99 7.59 -14.77
CA GLU A 82 -0.19 7.28 -15.58
C GLU A 82 -1.44 7.97 -15.01
N TYR A 83 -1.64 7.87 -13.69
CA TYR A 83 -2.80 8.42 -13.01
C TYR A 83 -2.55 9.79 -12.35
N GLY A 84 -1.31 10.27 -12.33
CA GLY A 84 -0.92 11.47 -11.56
C GLY A 84 -1.20 11.30 -10.06
N LEU A 85 -0.95 10.10 -9.53
CA LEU A 85 -1.26 9.72 -8.15
C LEU A 85 -0.01 9.32 -7.39
N MET A 86 0.02 9.70 -6.12
CA MET A 86 1.10 9.39 -5.20
C MET A 86 0.50 8.80 -3.92
N VAL A 87 0.96 7.61 -3.53
CA VAL A 87 0.56 6.92 -2.32
C VAL A 87 1.74 6.89 -1.37
N PHE A 88 1.56 7.50 -0.20
CA PHE A 88 2.49 7.41 0.91
C PHE A 88 2.01 6.34 1.87
N LEU A 89 2.87 5.40 2.22
CA LEU A 89 2.64 4.42 3.27
C LEU A 89 3.62 4.72 4.42
N SER A 90 3.09 4.85 5.64
CA SER A 90 3.89 5.01 6.84
C SER A 90 3.58 3.86 7.78
N PHE A 91 4.60 3.06 8.06
CA PHE A 91 4.52 1.87 8.89
C PHE A 91 4.81 2.24 10.35
N THR A 92 3.93 1.83 11.25
CA THR A 92 4.00 2.10 12.69
C THR A 92 5.00 1.16 13.37
N ALA A 93 5.44 0.12 12.67
CA ALA A 93 6.40 -0.85 13.13
C ALA A 93 7.33 -1.26 11.97
N PRO A 94 8.62 -1.55 12.25
CA PRO A 94 9.65 -1.79 11.23
C PRO A 94 9.47 -3.11 10.46
N ASP A 95 8.43 -3.86 10.81
CA ASP A 95 8.01 -5.14 10.25
C ASP A 95 6.79 -4.98 9.33
N GLY A 96 6.40 -3.76 8.96
CA GLY A 96 5.29 -3.50 8.01
C GLY A 96 3.89 -3.60 8.63
N ARG A 97 3.83 -3.97 9.92
CA ARG A 97 2.66 -4.56 10.61
C ARG A 97 1.47 -3.66 10.90
N TYR A 98 1.58 -2.36 10.60
CA TYR A 98 0.49 -1.41 10.74
C TYR A 98 0.84 -0.19 9.93
N TYR A 99 0.17 0.05 8.83
CA TYR A 99 0.42 1.25 8.04
C TYR A 99 -0.75 2.22 8.10
N THR A 100 -0.40 3.49 7.96
CA THR A 100 -1.31 4.54 7.54
C THR A 100 -0.96 4.93 6.12
N TYR A 101 -1.97 5.25 5.33
CA TYR A 101 -1.75 5.66 3.96
C TYR A 101 -2.30 7.06 3.69
N ARG A 102 -1.66 7.76 2.74
CA ARG A 102 -2.15 9.03 2.21
C ARG A 102 -2.01 9.04 0.70
N ILE A 103 -3.12 9.32 0.02
CA ILE A 103 -3.14 9.45 -1.44
C ILE A 103 -3.20 10.93 -1.80
N VAL A 104 -2.34 11.35 -2.73
CA VAL A 104 -2.26 12.71 -3.23
C VAL A 104 -2.30 12.68 -4.76
N ALA A 105 -3.17 13.49 -5.35
CA ALA A 105 -3.16 13.73 -6.78
C ALA A 105 -2.21 14.88 -7.12
N PHE A 106 -1.47 14.75 -8.22
CA PHE A 106 -0.58 15.78 -8.74
C PHE A 106 -0.75 15.92 -10.25
N ASP A 107 -0.57 17.14 -10.75
CA ASP A 107 -0.54 17.38 -12.19
C ASP A 107 0.84 16.99 -12.74
N VAL A 108 0.88 16.03 -13.65
CA VAL A 108 2.07 15.72 -14.44
C VAL A 108 2.21 16.83 -15.49
N LEU A 109 3.05 17.82 -15.20
CA LEU A 109 3.49 18.78 -16.21
C LEU A 109 4.40 18.02 -17.17
N GLY A 110 3.85 17.50 -18.27
CA GLY A 110 4.66 17.07 -19.40
C GLY A 110 5.53 18.25 -19.82
N GLU A 111 6.81 17.99 -20.09
CA GLU A 111 7.67 18.97 -20.75
C GLU A 111 6.96 19.38 -22.05
N GLU A 112 6.28 20.53 -22.04
CA GLU A 112 5.93 21.21 -23.28
C GLU A 112 7.27 21.42 -23.98
N GLU A 113 7.51 20.68 -25.06
CA GLU A 113 8.66 20.89 -25.93
C GLU A 113 8.82 22.40 -26.11
N GLU A 114 9.96 22.94 -25.68
CA GLU A 114 10.34 24.32 -25.99
C GLU A 114 10.19 24.49 -27.50
N GLU A 115 9.10 25.15 -27.92
CA GLU A 115 8.95 25.66 -29.27
C GLU A 115 10.03 26.72 -29.44
N ILE A 116 11.21 26.28 -29.88
CA ILE A 116 12.32 27.14 -30.27
C ILE A 116 11.84 27.90 -31.51
N ALA A 117 11.41 29.14 -31.28
CA ALA A 117 11.03 30.12 -32.29
C ALA A 117 12.19 30.53 -33.21
#